data_AF-A0A835I6A1-F1
#
_entry.id   AF-A0A835I6A1-F1
#
_cell.length_a   1.000
_cell.length_b   1.000
_cell.length_c   1.000
_cell.angle_alpha   90.00
_cell.angle_beta   90.00
_cell.angle_gamma   90.00
#
_symmetry.space_group_name_H-M   'P 1'
#
loop_
_entity.id
_entity.type
_entity.pdbx_description
1 polymer ?
#
loop_
_entity_poly.entity_id
_entity_poly.type
_entity_poly.pdbx_seq_one_letter_code
_entity_poly.pdbx_strand_id
1 'polypeptide(L)'
;MAEVFRGHGLDYDVDGLTEFLVEATKKVGIEGAAEFLDDPNKGVQDVYAELEKYSDHITGVPYYVINGKNKLSGGQPPEVFARAFQAAD
;
A
#
# COMPACT_ATOMS: atom_id res chain seq x y z
N MET A 1 -1.97 -3.15 10.63
CA MET A 1 -3.21 -2.71 9.96
C MET A 1 -4.41 -2.64 10.90
N ALA A 2 -4.68 -3.70 11.69
CA ALA A 2 -5.76 -3.70 12.68
C ALA A 2 -5.69 -2.54 13.69
N GLU A 3 -4.50 -2.14 14.16
CA GLU A 3 -4.37 -0.97 15.05
C GLU A 3 -4.68 0.37 14.38
N VAL A 4 -4.34 0.53 13.10
CA VAL A 4 -4.68 1.74 12.32
C VAL A 4 -6.20 1.86 12.20
N PHE A 5 -6.88 0.76 11.87
CA PHE A 5 -8.34 0.74 11.76
C PHE A 5 -9.05 0.88 13.12
N ARG A 6 -8.55 0.22 14.17
CA ARG A 6 -9.06 0.42 15.54
C ARG A 6 -8.95 1.87 16.00
N GLY A 7 -7.85 2.56 15.66
CA GLY A 7 -7.69 4.00 15.91
C GLY A 7 -8.73 4.88 15.22
N HIS A 8 -9.34 4.40 14.14
CA HIS A 8 -10.44 5.05 13.43
C HIS A 8 -11.84 4.55 13.84
N GLY A 9 -11.93 3.74 14.90
CA GLY A 9 -13.20 3.17 15.39
C GLY A 9 -13.77 2.07 14.49
N LEU A 10 -12.96 1.53 13.59
CA LEU A 10 -13.31 0.39 12.76
C LEU A 10 -12.80 -0.88 13.43
N ASP A 11 -13.72 -1.77 13.80
CA ASP A 11 -13.36 -3.12 14.21
C ASP A 11 -13.03 -3.92 12.94
N TYR A 12 -11.82 -4.44 12.87
CA TYR A 12 -11.35 -5.15 11.69
C TYR A 12 -11.12 -6.61 12.07
N ASP A 13 -12.04 -7.46 11.62
CA ASP A 13 -11.91 -8.90 11.70
C ASP A 13 -10.80 -9.35 10.75
N VAL A 14 -9.73 -9.90 11.33
CA VAL A 14 -8.62 -10.50 10.57
C VAL A 14 -8.78 -12.01 10.44
N ASP A 15 -9.85 -12.59 10.98
CA ASP A 15 -10.13 -14.01 10.83
C ASP A 15 -10.32 -14.33 9.35
N GLY A 16 -9.64 -15.38 8.88
CA GLY A 16 -9.66 -15.77 7.48
C GLY A 16 -8.83 -14.88 6.54
N LEU A 17 -8.10 -13.88 7.05
CA LEU A 17 -7.32 -12.96 6.20
C LEU A 17 -6.25 -13.70 5.40
N THR A 18 -5.56 -14.68 5.99
CA THR A 18 -4.52 -15.46 5.31
C THR A 18 -5.12 -16.26 4.15
N GLU A 19 -6.22 -16.96 4.37
CA GLU A 19 -6.95 -17.73 3.36
C GLU A 19 -7.45 -16.83 2.23
N PHE A 20 -7.99 -15.66 2.59
CA PHE A 20 -8.42 -14.65 1.62
C PHE A 20 -7.26 -14.16 0.75
N LEU A 21 -6.11 -13.85 1.34
CA LEU A 21 -4.92 -13.40 0.61
C LEU A 21 -4.39 -14.48 -0.35
N VAL A 22 -4.31 -15.74 0.10
CA VAL A 22 -3.92 -16.88 -0.74
C VAL A 22 -4.90 -17.09 -1.91
N GLU A 23 -6.20 -16.97 -1.68
CA GLU A 23 -7.19 -17.05 -2.76
C GLU A 23 -7.09 -15.86 -3.72
N ALA A 24 -6.81 -14.65 -3.22
CA ALA A 24 -6.60 -13.47 -4.05
C ALA A 24 -5.38 -13.62 -4.97
N THR A 25 -4.27 -14.16 -4.47
CA THR A 25 -3.06 -14.39 -5.29
C THR A 25 -3.32 -15.41 -6.40
N LYS A 26 -4.04 -16.50 -6.10
CA LYS A 26 -4.44 -17.50 -7.11
C LYS A 26 -5.26 -16.88 -8.23
N LYS A 27 -6.22 -16.00 -7.91
CA LYS A 27 -7.08 -15.32 -8.90
C LYS A 27 -6.28 -14.46 -9.89
N VAL A 28 -5.12 -13.95 -9.48
CA VAL A 28 -4.23 -13.14 -10.34
C VAL A 28 -3.02 -13.92 -10.86
N GLY A 29 -2.98 -15.24 -10.66
CA GLY A 29 -1.92 -16.12 -11.17
C GLY A 29 -0.58 -16.01 -10.43
N ILE A 30 -0.58 -15.57 -9.17
CA ILE A 30 0.61 -15.52 -8.31
C ILE A 30 0.70 -16.81 -7.51
N GLU A 31 1.83 -17.50 -7.65
CA GLU A 31 2.19 -18.72 -6.93
C GLU A 31 3.05 -18.40 -5.68
N GLY A 32 3.17 -19.35 -4.74
CA GLY A 32 4.07 -19.22 -3.58
C GLY A 32 3.53 -18.41 -2.39
N ALA A 33 2.30 -17.90 -2.45
CA ALA A 33 1.74 -17.04 -1.42
C ALA A 33 1.46 -17.79 -0.10
N ALA A 34 1.05 -19.06 -0.15
CA ALA A 34 0.79 -19.84 1.04
C ALA A 34 2.09 -20.06 1.84
N GLU A 35 3.17 -20.42 1.17
CA GLU A 35 4.51 -20.61 1.75
C GLU A 35 5.17 -19.28 2.15
N PHE A 36 4.73 -18.17 1.56
CA PHE A 36 5.16 -16.84 1.98
C PHE A 36 4.47 -16.42 3.28
N LEU A 37 3.15 -16.64 3.38
CA LEU A 37 2.34 -16.20 4.51
C LEU A 37 2.38 -17.14 5.74
N ASP A 38 2.94 -18.35 5.59
CA ASP A 38 3.13 -19.31 6.69
C ASP A 38 4.07 -18.78 7.80
N ASP A 39 5.06 -17.96 7.43
CA ASP A 39 5.88 -17.23 8.39
C ASP A 39 5.36 -15.78 8.54
N PRO A 40 4.80 -15.41 9.71
CA PRO A 40 4.24 -14.08 9.94
C PRO A 40 5.29 -12.95 9.90
N ASN A 41 6.59 -13.28 9.94
CA ASN A 41 7.68 -12.29 9.86
C ASN A 41 8.21 -12.10 8.43
N LYS A 42 7.78 -12.93 7.48
CA LYS A 42 8.29 -12.89 6.11
C LYS A 42 7.78 -11.62 5.41
N GLY A 43 8.69 -10.88 4.80
CA GLY A 43 8.41 -9.59 4.16
C GLY A 43 8.26 -8.40 5.12
N VAL A 44 8.26 -8.59 6.44
CA VAL A 44 8.13 -7.48 7.40
C VAL A 44 9.28 -6.47 7.24
N GLN A 45 10.51 -6.97 7.09
CA GLN A 45 11.69 -6.10 6.88
C GLN A 45 11.59 -5.32 5.57
N ASP A 46 11.12 -5.96 4.49
CA ASP A 46 10.96 -5.30 3.19
C ASP A 46 9.93 -4.17 3.27
N VAL A 47 8.80 -4.40 3.96
CA VAL A 47 7.77 -3.39 4.20
C VAL A 47 8.33 -2.20 5.00
N TYR A 48 9.08 -2.46 6.07
CA TYR A 48 9.69 -1.38 6.85
C TYR A 48 10.78 -0.62 6.09
N ALA A 49 11.57 -1.31 5.27
CA ALA A 49 12.59 -0.68 4.44
C ALA A 49 11.97 0.24 3.38
N GLU A 50 10.87 -0.18 2.74
CA GLU A 50 10.12 0.70 1.83
C GLU A 50 9.48 1.88 2.57
N LEU A 51 8.91 1.63 3.76
CA LEU A 51 8.33 2.70 4.56
C LEU A 51 9.39 3.75 4.92
N GLU A 52 10.55 3.34 5.43
CA GLU A 52 11.65 4.26 5.75
C GLU A 52 12.10 5.05 4.52
N LYS A 53 12.22 4.38 3.37
CA LYS A 53 12.65 5.01 2.11
C LYS A 53 11.68 6.06 1.58
N TYR A 54 10.36 5.85 1.72
CA TYR A 54 9.37 6.67 1.02
C TYR A 54 8.49 7.54 1.94
N SER A 55 8.44 7.27 3.25
CA SER A 55 7.50 7.96 4.15
C SER A 55 8.04 9.20 4.86
N ASP A 56 9.35 9.46 4.80
CA ASP A 56 9.95 10.69 5.33
C ASP A 56 9.25 11.89 4.69
N HIS A 57 8.41 12.57 5.49
CA HIS A 57 7.57 13.73 5.14
C HIS A 57 6.22 13.46 4.45
N ILE A 58 5.74 12.21 4.39
CA ILE A 58 4.36 11.92 4.00
C ILE A 58 3.48 11.95 5.26
N THR A 59 2.53 12.88 5.31
CA THR A 59 1.59 13.03 6.44
C THR A 59 0.21 12.42 6.18
N GLY A 60 -0.03 11.90 4.98
CA GLY A 60 -1.29 11.29 4.60
C GLY A 60 -1.22 10.57 3.26
N VAL A 61 -2.13 9.62 3.06
CA VAL A 61 -2.22 8.79 1.85
C VAL A 61 -3.63 8.93 1.21
N PRO A 62 -3.76 8.72 -0.12
CA PRO A 62 -2.69 8.40 -1.07
C PRO A 62 -1.78 9.60 -1.34
N TYR A 63 -0.50 9.34 -1.62
CA TYR A 63 0.52 10.33 -1.95
C TYR A 63 1.25 9.90 -3.21
N TYR A 64 1.48 10.83 -4.13
CA TYR A 64 2.03 10.54 -5.45
C TYR A 64 3.26 11.40 -5.72
N VAL A 65 4.31 10.77 -6.26
CA VAL A 65 5.51 11.43 -6.77
C VAL A 65 5.64 11.11 -8.26
N ILE A 66 5.48 12.11 -9.12
CA ILE A 66 5.51 11.96 -10.58
C ILE A 66 6.87 12.44 -11.09
N ASN A 67 7.63 11.54 -11.72
CA ASN A 67 9.01 11.73 -12.21
C ASN A 67 9.98 12.36 -11.18
N GLY A 68 9.76 12.14 -9.88
CA GLY A 68 10.58 12.72 -8.81
C GLY A 68 10.41 14.24 -8.60
N LYS A 69 9.59 14.91 -9.42
CA LYS A 69 9.45 16.38 -9.43
C LYS A 69 8.12 16.83 -8.80
N ASN A 70 7.02 16.29 -9.30
CA ASN A 70 5.67 16.72 -8.91
C ASN A 70 5.14 15.86 -7.76
N LYS A 71 4.64 16.51 -6.71
CA LYS A 71 4.12 15.86 -5.49
C LYS A 71 2.63 16.18 -5.35
N LEU A 72 1.79 15.15 -5.24
CA LEU A 72 0.34 15.29 -5.05
C LEU A 72 -0.10 14.50 -3.81
N SER A 73 -0.94 15.10 -2.97
CA SER A 73 -1.47 14.46 -1.76
C SER A 73 -3.00 14.35 -1.83
N GLY A 74 -3.52 13.21 -1.40
CA GLY A 74 -4.94 12.88 -1.40
C GLY A 74 -5.47 12.42 -2.75
N GLY A 75 -6.72 11.95 -2.76
CA GLY A 75 -7.45 11.57 -3.96
C GLY A 75 -7.88 12.78 -4.80
N GLN A 76 -6.93 13.41 -5.48
CA GLN A 76 -7.15 14.58 -6.32
C GLN A 76 -8.04 14.27 -7.55
N PRO A 77 -8.68 15.27 -8.17
CA PRO A 77 -9.39 15.08 -9.43
C PRO A 77 -8.45 14.62 -10.57
N PRO A 78 -8.93 13.83 -11.55
CA PRO A 78 -8.12 13.35 -12.68
C PRO A 78 -7.40 14.45 -13.46
N GLU A 79 -7.99 15.63 -13.57
CA GLU A 79 -7.42 16.77 -14.30
C GLU A 79 -6.12 17.29 -13.65
N VAL A 80 -5.99 17.15 -12.33
CA VAL A 80 -4.78 17.51 -11.59
C VAL A 80 -3.64 16.56 -11.98
N PHE A 81 -3.94 15.26 -12.06
CA PHE A 81 -2.97 14.26 -12.52
C PHE A 81 -2.57 14.47 -13.98
N ALA A 82 -3.54 14.72 -14.87
CA ALA A 82 -3.26 14.98 -16.29
C ALA A 82 -2.28 16.15 -16.48
N ARG A 83 -2.47 17.25 -15.74
CA ARG A 83 -1.54 18.40 -15.75
C ARG A 83 -0.18 18.04 -15.16
N ALA A 84 -0.15 17.27 -14.07
CA ALA A 84 1.10 16.87 -13.44
C ALA A 84 1.94 15.95 -14.33
N PHE A 85 1.31 15.09 -15.14
CA PHE A 85 2.00 14.28 -16.15
C PHE A 85 2.56 15.15 -17.28
N GLN A 86 1.77 16.06 -17.84
CA GLN A 86 2.24 16.99 -18.90
C GLN A 86 3.39 17.89 -18.45
N ALA A 87 3.40 18.31 -17.18
CA ALA A 87 4.47 19.15 -16.63
C ALA A 87 5.73 18.36 -16.22
N ALA A 88 5.68 17.03 -16.23
CA ALA A 88 6.75 16.16 -15.77
C ALA A 88 7.66 15.64 -16.90
N ASP A 89 7.32 15.93 -18.16
CA ASP A 89 8.14 15.68 -19.35
C ASP A 89 9.49 16.46 -19.31
#